data_AF-A0A327HG34-F1
#
_entry.id   AF-A0A327HG34-F1
#
_cell.length_a   1.000
_cell.length_b   1.000
_cell.length_c   1.000
_cell.angle_alpha   90.00
_cell.angle_beta   90.00
_cell.angle_gamma   90.00
#
_symmetry.space_group_name_H-M   'P 1'
#
loop_
_entity.id
_entity.type
_entity.pdbx_description
1 polymer ?
#
loop_
_entity_poly.entity_id
_entity_poly.type
_entity_poly.pdbx_seq_one_letter_code
_entity_poly.pdbx_strand_id
1 'polypeptide(L)'
;MVEQPAPIILTDVQNPTLEIEGDNNAGPENNHFVIGFVLIGFAILCVWTLEEFCCLMGIFSLVGGFISIISGLSRTYNWRKENDITKWTTSEIVSLVLISIIMIPILLLIVTVIMEDVGPFF
;
A
#
# COMPACT_ATOMS: atom_id res chain seq x y z
N MET A 1 3.02 34.04 -66.11
CA MET A 1 2.76 32.73 -65.48
C MET A 1 3.87 32.54 -64.47
N VAL A 2 3.66 32.98 -63.22
CA VAL A 2 3.26 32.15 -62.05
C VAL A 2 4.38 31.15 -61.78
N GLU A 3 5.17 31.24 -60.71
CA GLU A 3 4.76 31.16 -59.30
C GLU A 3 5.56 32.11 -58.40
N GLN A 4 4.86 32.97 -57.65
CA GLN A 4 5.33 33.37 -56.34
C GLN A 4 5.30 32.12 -55.44
N PRO A 5 6.28 31.88 -54.56
CA PRO A 5 6.16 30.80 -53.59
C PRO A 5 4.92 31.09 -52.74
N ALA A 6 4.00 30.12 -52.73
CA ALA A 6 2.76 30.20 -51.98
C ALA A 6 3.04 30.59 -50.52
N PRO A 7 2.17 31.40 -49.88
CA PRO A 7 2.28 31.65 -48.46
C PRO A 7 2.25 30.31 -47.74
N ILE A 8 3.29 30.04 -46.95
CA ILE A 8 3.29 28.89 -46.03
C ILE A 8 2.10 29.12 -45.10
N ILE A 9 1.04 28.36 -45.33
CA ILE A 9 -0.11 28.32 -44.46
C ILE A 9 0.41 27.78 -43.13
N LEU A 10 0.35 28.61 -42.09
CA LEU A 10 0.34 28.16 -40.70
C LEU A 10 -0.92 27.30 -40.52
N THR A 11 -0.86 26.04 -40.95
CA THR A 11 -1.82 25.05 -40.48
C THR A 11 -1.39 24.66 -39.08
N ASP A 12 -2.16 25.17 -38.13
CA ASP A 12 -2.46 24.51 -36.86
C ASP A 12 -2.50 23.00 -37.03
N VAL A 13 -1.39 22.35 -36.72
CA VAL A 13 -1.41 21.20 -35.81
C VAL A 13 -0.28 21.44 -34.82
N GLN A 14 -0.40 22.54 -34.08
CA GLN A 14 0.07 22.55 -32.71
C GLN A 14 -0.70 21.43 -32.04
N ASN A 15 -0.17 20.20 -32.08
CA ASN A 15 -0.78 19.04 -31.48
C ASN A 15 -0.92 19.39 -29.99
N PRO A 16 -2.12 19.75 -29.51
CA PRO A 16 -2.31 20.09 -28.12
C PRO A 16 -2.59 18.77 -27.40
N THR A 17 -1.75 17.77 -27.61
CA THR A 17 -1.67 16.63 -26.71
C THR A 17 -0.59 16.95 -25.70
N LEU A 18 -0.94 17.86 -24.80
CA LEU A 18 -0.74 17.65 -23.38
C LEU A 18 0.69 17.19 -23.01
N GLU A 19 1.70 18.02 -23.27
CA GLU A 19 2.76 18.20 -22.27
C GLU A 19 2.13 18.93 -21.07
N ILE A 20 1.21 18.26 -20.39
CA ILE A 20 1.16 18.38 -18.93
C ILE A 20 2.29 17.47 -18.48
N GLU A 21 3.51 18.00 -18.57
CA GLU A 21 4.68 17.58 -17.83
C GLU A 21 4.45 17.89 -16.34
N GLY A 22 3.32 17.42 -15.82
CA GLY A 22 3.06 17.33 -14.39
C GLY A 22 3.36 15.91 -14.04
N ASP A 23 4.58 15.63 -13.60
CA ASP A 23 4.91 14.63 -12.56
C ASP A 23 4.03 13.36 -12.47
N ASN A 24 3.61 12.77 -13.60
CA ASN A 24 2.76 11.56 -13.60
C ASN A 24 3.59 10.29 -13.35
N ASN A 25 4.91 10.47 -13.16
CA ASN A 25 5.83 9.46 -12.64
C ASN A 25 6.07 9.59 -11.13
N ALA A 26 5.32 10.44 -10.43
CA ALA A 26 5.22 10.33 -8.98
C ALA A 26 4.59 8.97 -8.65
N GLY A 27 5.45 7.98 -8.35
CA GLY A 27 5.04 6.68 -7.85
C GLY A 27 4.17 6.85 -6.60
N PRO A 28 3.45 5.79 -6.19
CA PRO A 28 2.62 5.83 -4.99
C PRO A 28 3.49 6.27 -3.80
N GLU A 29 3.05 7.29 -3.06
CA GLU A 29 3.76 7.76 -1.88
C GLU A 29 3.94 6.61 -0.88
N ASN A 30 5.17 6.11 -0.75
CA ASN A 30 5.49 4.99 0.13
C ASN A 30 5.53 5.36 1.62
N ASN A 31 5.24 6.62 1.96
CA ASN A 31 5.30 7.14 3.33
C ASN A 31 4.46 6.30 4.31
N HIS A 32 3.28 5.84 3.90
CA HIS A 32 2.40 5.00 4.73
C HIS A 32 2.99 3.62 5.01
N PHE A 33 3.67 3.01 4.04
CA PHE A 33 4.35 1.73 4.29
C PHE A 33 5.51 1.90 5.28
N VAL A 34 6.33 2.93 5.09
CA VAL A 34 7.46 3.21 5.98
C VAL A 34 6.99 3.47 7.41
N ILE A 35 5.99 4.32 7.60
CA ILE A 35 5.39 4.60 8.91
C ILE A 35 4.85 3.31 9.52
N GLY A 36 4.13 2.51 8.74
CA GLY A 36 3.59 1.23 9.17
C GLY A 36 4.66 0.26 9.68
N PHE A 37 5.73 0.05 8.92
CA PHE A 37 6.83 -0.84 9.32
C PHE A 37 7.58 -0.33 10.55
N VAL A 38 7.81 0.99 10.66
CA VAL A 38 8.47 1.58 11.84
C VAL A 38 7.62 1.36 13.10
N LEU A 39 6.30 1.57 13.01
CA LEU A 39 5.39 1.35 14.14
C LEU A 39 5.33 -0.12 14.57
N ILE A 40 5.37 -1.05 13.61
CA ILE A 40 5.44 -2.49 13.93
C ILE A 40 6.78 -2.84 14.57
N GLY A 41 7.89 -2.31 14.06
CA GLY A 41 9.21 -2.49 14.66
C GLY A 41 9.25 -1.95 16.10
N PHE A 42 8.69 -0.77 16.34
CA PHE A 42 8.57 -0.18 17.68
C PHE A 42 7.70 -1.04 18.60
N ALA A 43 6.58 -1.59 18.10
CA ALA A 43 5.74 -2.49 18.88
C ALA A 43 6.50 -3.73 19.36
N ILE A 44 7.35 -4.32 18.50
CA ILE A 44 8.19 -5.47 18.87
C ILE A 44 9.16 -5.10 19.99
N LEU A 45 9.81 -3.93 19.89
CA LEU A 45 10.73 -3.45 20.93
C LEU A 45 10.00 -3.22 22.26
N CYS A 46 8.81 -2.62 22.23
CA CYS A 46 7.99 -2.36 23.41
C CYS A 46 7.48 -3.64 24.09
N VAL A 47 7.15 -4.68 23.33
CA VAL A 47 6.79 -5.99 23.92
C VAL A 47 8.01 -6.64 24.58
N TRP A 48 9.20 -6.40 24.05
CA TRP A 48 10.43 -7.00 24.59
C TRP A 48 10.84 -6.44 25.95
N THR A 49 10.46 -5.20 26.28
CA THR A 49 10.78 -4.59 27.58
C THR A 49 9.95 -5.16 28.73
N LEU A 50 8.86 -5.91 28.45
CA LEU A 50 7.98 -6.56 29.44
C LEU A 50 7.35 -5.63 30.49
N GLU A 51 7.50 -4.30 30.35
CA GLU A 51 6.85 -3.33 31.22
C GLU A 51 5.39 -3.12 30.77
N GLU A 52 4.44 -3.13 31.73
CA GLU A 52 3.00 -3.03 31.43
C GLU A 52 2.64 -1.78 30.61
N PHE A 53 3.26 -0.65 30.90
CA PHE A 53 3.06 0.59 30.16
C PHE A 53 3.61 0.50 28.73
N CYS A 54 4.80 -0.11 28.56
CA CYS A 54 5.36 -0.36 27.24
C CYS A 54 4.51 -1.36 26.43
N CYS A 55 3.95 -2.39 27.06
CA CYS A 55 3.04 -3.33 26.40
C CYS A 55 1.81 -2.62 25.83
N LEU A 56 1.18 -1.72 26.59
CA LEU A 56 0.03 -0.94 26.13
C LEU A 56 0.40 -0.06 24.92
N MET A 57 1.51 0.66 25.02
CA MET A 57 2.04 1.49 23.92
C MET A 57 2.42 0.66 22.69
N GLY A 58 2.96 -0.54 22.92
CA GLY A 58 3.27 -1.52 21.88
C GLY A 58 2.02 -1.97 21.12
N ILE A 59 0.92 -2.25 21.83
CA ILE A 59 -0.37 -2.60 21.21
C ILE A 59 -0.90 -1.44 20.35
N PHE A 60 -0.90 -0.21 20.86
CA PHE A 60 -1.32 0.95 20.09
C PHE A 60 -0.46 1.16 18.84
N SER A 61 0.86 1.00 18.98
CA SER A 61 1.79 1.07 17.86
C SER A 61 1.53 -0.03 16.83
N LEU A 62 1.26 -1.26 17.27
CA LEU A 62 0.95 -2.39 16.40
C LEU A 62 -0.32 -2.11 15.57
N VAL A 63 -1.40 -1.68 16.24
CA VAL A 63 -2.67 -1.32 15.59
C VAL A 63 -2.48 -0.17 14.60
N GLY A 64 -1.77 0.89 15.01
CA GLY A 64 -1.45 2.02 14.14
C GLY A 64 -0.62 1.61 12.92
N GLY A 65 0.34 0.69 13.12
CA GLY A 65 1.17 0.13 12.06
C GLY A 65 0.35 -0.60 11.00
N PHE A 66 -0.59 -1.47 11.42
CA PHE A 66 -1.50 -2.16 10.49
C PHE A 66 -2.41 -1.20 9.74
N ILE A 67 -3.00 -0.21 10.43
CA ILE A 67 -3.85 0.80 9.79
C ILE A 67 -3.06 1.56 8.72
N SER A 68 -1.81 1.92 9.01
CA SER A 68 -0.95 2.63 8.07
C SER A 68 -0.60 1.76 6.85
N ILE A 69 -0.28 0.47 7.05
CA ILE A 69 -0.04 -0.47 5.95
C ILE A 69 -1.29 -0.64 5.08
N ILE A 70 -2.46 -0.86 5.67
CA ILE A 70 -3.72 -1.01 4.93
C ILE A 70 -4.01 0.27 4.13
N SER A 71 -3.83 1.43 4.74
CA SER A 71 -4.01 2.73 4.06
C SER A 71 -3.04 2.88 2.88
N GLY A 72 -1.78 2.44 3.05
CA GLY A 72 -0.78 2.38 1.99
C GLY A 72 -1.16 1.45 0.84
N LEU A 73 -1.66 0.25 1.15
CA LEU A 73 -2.19 -0.70 0.17
C LEU A 73 -3.36 -0.10 -0.61
N SER A 74 -4.33 0.53 0.06
CA SER A 74 -5.48 1.17 -0.60
C SER A 74 -5.06 2.32 -1.52
N ARG A 75 -4.15 3.20 -1.07
CA ARG A 75 -3.63 4.30 -1.92
C ARG A 75 -2.89 3.74 -3.13
N THR A 76 -2.03 2.74 -2.93
CA THR A 76 -1.25 2.12 -4.01
C THR A 76 -2.16 1.40 -5.01
N TYR A 77 -3.18 0.70 -4.53
CA TYR A 77 -4.17 0.05 -5.36
C TYR A 77 -4.95 1.06 -6.21
N ASN A 78 -5.43 2.16 -5.62
CA ASN A 78 -6.14 3.21 -6.36
C ASN A 78 -5.24 3.85 -7.41
N TRP A 79 -4.00 4.17 -7.07
CA TRP A 79 -3.02 4.70 -8.03
C TRP A 79 -2.76 3.71 -9.18
N ARG A 80 -2.61 2.40 -8.88
CA ARG A 80 -2.45 1.38 -9.92
C ARG A 80 -3.68 1.29 -10.84
N LYS A 81 -4.87 1.37 -10.26
CA LYS A 81 -6.13 1.35 -11.00
C LYS A 81 -6.28 2.58 -11.91
N GLU A 82 -5.86 3.76 -11.45
CA GLU A 82 -5.88 5.00 -12.23
C GLU A 82 -4.86 5.00 -13.38
N ASN A 83 -3.74 4.30 -13.21
CA ASN A 83 -2.65 4.23 -14.20
C ASN A 83 -2.67 2.93 -15.05
N ASP A 84 -3.71 2.09 -14.92
CA ASP A 84 -3.87 0.80 -15.61
C ASP A 84 -2.67 -0.17 -15.42
N ILE A 85 -2.06 -0.13 -14.23
CA ILE A 85 -0.90 -0.94 -13.87
C ILE A 85 -1.35 -2.25 -13.22
N THR A 86 -1.13 -3.36 -13.92
CA THR A 86 -1.47 -4.72 -13.44
C THR A 86 -0.42 -5.35 -12.52
N LYS A 87 0.81 -4.83 -12.53
CA LYS A 87 1.91 -5.35 -11.70
C LYS A 87 1.76 -4.91 -10.25
N TRP A 88 2.11 -5.81 -9.35
CA TRP A 88 2.15 -5.52 -7.91
C TRP A 88 3.48 -4.87 -7.56
N THR A 89 3.44 -3.89 -6.67
CA THR A 89 4.64 -3.27 -6.12
C THR A 89 5.26 -4.18 -5.06
N THR A 90 6.59 -4.10 -4.89
CA THR A 90 7.30 -4.88 -3.87
C THR A 90 6.78 -4.60 -2.47
N SER A 91 6.42 -3.35 -2.16
CA SER A 91 5.84 -2.95 -0.87
C SER A 91 4.49 -3.62 -0.59
N GLU A 92 3.63 -3.75 -1.60
CA GLU A 92 2.36 -4.48 -1.48
C GLU A 92 2.60 -5.97 -1.19
N ILE A 93 3.52 -6.60 -1.91
CA ILE A 93 3.86 -8.02 -1.71
C ILE A 93 4.40 -8.25 -0.30
N VAL A 94 5.36 -7.44 0.14
CA VAL A 94 5.96 -7.55 1.48
C VAL A 94 4.90 -7.34 2.56
N SER A 95 4.01 -6.36 2.37
CA SER A 95 2.92 -6.08 3.30
C SER A 95 1.93 -7.24 3.41
N LEU A 96 1.55 -7.86 2.28
CA LEU A 96 0.68 -9.03 2.27
C LEU A 96 1.33 -10.22 3.00
N VAL A 97 2.61 -10.49 2.73
CA VAL A 97 3.36 -11.55 3.41
C VAL A 97 3.38 -11.31 4.92
N LEU A 98 3.67 -10.08 5.35
CA LEU A 98 3.67 -9.72 6.76
C LEU A 98 2.31 -9.93 7.43
N ILE A 99 1.23 -9.49 6.78
CA ILE A 99 -0.14 -9.69 7.28
C ILE A 99 -0.46 -11.19 7.35
N SER A 100 -0.08 -11.99 6.35
CA SER A 100 -0.29 -13.44 6.35
C SER A 100 0.42 -14.14 7.51
N ILE A 101 1.65 -13.75 7.83
CA ILE A 101 2.41 -14.33 8.96
C ILE A 101 1.68 -14.12 10.29
N ILE A 102 0.93 -13.03 10.44
CA ILE A 102 0.24 -12.70 11.68
C ILE A 102 -1.20 -13.23 11.69
N MET A 103 -1.92 -13.10 10.58
CA MET A 103 -3.33 -13.52 10.48
C MET A 103 -3.52 -15.03 10.41
N ILE A 104 -2.60 -15.77 9.79
CA ILE A 104 -2.72 -17.24 9.68
C ILE A 104 -2.68 -17.91 11.07
N PRO A 105 -1.71 -17.62 11.96
CA PRO A 105 -1.72 -18.17 13.31
C PRO A 105 -2.97 -17.80 14.11
N ILE A 106 -3.44 -16.55 13.99
CA ILE A 106 -4.66 -16.10 14.66
C ILE A 106 -5.87 -16.89 14.16
N LEU A 107 -6.01 -17.07 12.85
CA LEU A 107 -7.09 -17.84 12.25
C LEU A 107 -7.04 -19.30 12.70
N LEU A 108 -5.86 -19.92 12.72
CA LEU A 108 -5.67 -21.28 13.22
C LEU A 108 -6.09 -21.40 14.70
N LEU A 109 -5.68 -20.45 15.54
CA LEU A 109 -6.07 -20.40 16.95
C LEU A 109 -7.59 -20.32 17.12
N ILE A 110 -8.26 -19.45 16.35
CA ILE A 110 -9.72 -19.32 16.37
C ILE A 110 -10.39 -20.63 15.95
N VAL A 111 -9.92 -21.25 14.85
CA VAL A 111 -10.47 -22.53 14.38
C VAL A 111 -10.27 -23.62 15.43
N THR A 112 -9.09 -23.71 16.06
CA THR A 112 -8.85 -24.72 17.12
C THR A 112 -9.76 -24.51 18.32
N VAL A 113 -9.95 -23.26 18.78
CA VAL A 113 -10.83 -22.96 19.91
C VAL A 113 -12.29 -23.30 19.57
N ILE A 114 -12.75 -22.94 18.37
CA ILE A 114 -14.11 -23.30 17.91
C ILE A 114 -14.27 -24.82 17.83
N MET A 115 -13.27 -25.55 17.32
CA MET A 115 -13.32 -27.01 17.25
C MET A 115 -13.31 -27.67 18.63
N GLU A 116 -12.64 -27.06 19.61
CA GLU A 116 -12.61 -27.53 20.99
C GLU A 116 -13.95 -27.29 21.71
N ASP A 117 -14.58 -26.12 21.50
CA ASP A 117 -15.90 -25.76 22.06
C ASP A 117 -17.07 -26.50 21.40
N VAL A 118 -16.96 -26.89 20.13
CA VAL A 118 -17.98 -27.69 19.43
C VAL A 118 -17.91 -29.17 19.80
N GLY A 119 -16.82 -29.60 20.44
CA GLY A 119 -16.58 -30.99 20.86
C GLY A 119 -16.48 -31.98 19.69
N PRO A 120 -15.82 -33.14 19.88
CA PRO A 120 -16.00 -34.24 18.96
C PRO A 120 -17.46 -34.72 19.11
N PHE A 121 -18.33 -34.38 18.15
CA PHE A 121 -19.54 -35.15 17.91
C PHE A 121 -19.15 -36.54 17.36
N PHE A 122 -18.60 -37.39 18.23
CA PHE A 122 -18.41 -38.82 18.05
C PHE A 122 -18.59 -39.54 19.38
#